data_AF-A0A7W4YVN6-F1
#
_entry.id   AF-A0A7W4YVN6-F1
#
_cell.length_a   1.000
_cell.length_b   1.000
_cell.length_c   1.000
_cell.angle_alpha   90.00
_cell.angle_beta   90.00
_cell.angle_gamma   90.00
#
_symmetry.space_group_name_H-M   'P 1'
#
loop_
_entity.id
_entity.type
_entity.pdbx_description
1 polymer ?
#
loop_
_entity_poly.entity_id
_entity_poly.type
_entity_poly.pdbx_seq_one_letter_code
_entity_poly.pdbx_strand_id
1 'polypeptide(L)'
;MAEIEGPMTVKAGSGCLFGIDGIPGALTETVITQKPKFGRAGVENFKPYYLAKPGYQGTDEFAYTFIGQGRYGGPMRLTVKRKITVVP
;
A
#
# COMPACT_ATOMS: atom_id res chain seq x y z
N MET A 1 -8.64 -14.73 -5.72
CA MET A 1 -8.73 -13.67 -4.69
C MET A 1 -7.30 -13.37 -4.28
N ALA A 2 -6.80 -12.15 -4.50
CA ALA A 2 -5.40 -11.85 -4.22
C ALA A 2 -5.20 -11.79 -2.69
N GLU A 3 -4.64 -12.87 -2.15
CA GLU A 3 -4.30 -13.02 -0.75
C GLU A 3 -3.08 -12.15 -0.45
N ILE A 4 -3.38 -10.92 -0.03
CA ILE A 4 -2.69 -10.13 0.99
C ILE A 4 -1.37 -10.74 1.51
N GLU A 5 -0.25 -10.12 1.11
CA GLU A 5 1.02 -10.29 1.82
C GLU A 5 0.77 -10.13 3.33
N GLY A 6 1.33 -11.05 4.12
CA GLY A 6 0.95 -11.37 5.50
C GLY A 6 0.92 -10.22 6.52
N PRO A 7 0.67 -10.52 7.81
CA PRO A 7 0.46 -9.50 8.84
C PRO A 7 1.69 -8.58 8.96
N MET A 8 1.57 -7.35 8.45
CA MET A 8 2.60 -6.34 8.57
C MET A 8 2.42 -5.58 9.87
N THR A 9 3.49 -5.44 10.63
CA THR A 9 3.51 -4.70 11.90
C THR A 9 4.31 -3.41 11.74
N VAL A 10 3.75 -2.29 12.16
CA VAL A 10 4.39 -0.95 12.07
C VAL A 10 4.35 -0.30 13.45
N LYS A 11 5.46 0.33 13.86
CA LYS A 11 5.49 1.10 15.11
C LYS A 11 4.68 2.40 14.98
N ALA A 12 4.00 2.77 16.05
CA ALA A 12 3.27 4.03 16.13
C ALA A 12 4.21 5.22 15.82
N GLY A 13 3.74 6.16 15.01
CA GLY A 13 4.53 7.31 14.56
C GLY A 13 5.61 6.99 13.52
N SER A 14 5.77 5.73 13.12
CA SER A 14 6.71 5.32 12.07
C SER A 14 6.00 5.10 10.72
N GLY A 15 6.79 5.20 9.65
CA GLY A 15 6.35 4.89 8.30
C GLY A 15 6.86 3.54 7.81
N CYS A 16 6.16 2.95 6.84
CA CYS A 16 6.62 1.79 6.08
C CYS A 16 6.37 2.04 4.59
N LEU A 17 7.37 1.76 3.76
CA LEU A 17 7.29 1.75 2.31
C LEU A 17 6.87 0.36 1.85
N PHE A 18 5.99 0.29 0.86
CA PHE A 18 5.60 -0.97 0.25
C PHE A 18 6.41 -1.21 -1.02
N GLY A 19 7.03 -2.39 -1.09
CA GLY A 19 7.68 -2.86 -2.31
C GLY A 19 6.66 -2.99 -3.45
N ILE A 20 7.13 -2.73 -4.67
CA ILE A 20 6.35 -2.88 -5.90
C ILE A 20 6.93 -3.97 -6.82
N ASP A 21 7.87 -4.76 -6.32
CA ASP A 21 8.62 -5.77 -7.08
C ASP A 21 7.73 -6.87 -7.68
N GLY A 22 6.51 -7.06 -7.14
CA GLY A 22 5.52 -8.01 -7.65
C GLY A 22 4.63 -7.49 -8.78
N ILE A 23 4.81 -6.24 -9.25
CA ILE A 23 3.95 -5.61 -10.26
C ILE A 23 4.52 -5.91 -11.66
N PRO A 24 3.86 -6.75 -12.48
CA PRO A 24 4.39 -7.11 -13.78
C PRO A 24 4.24 -5.98 -14.81
N GLY A 25 5.35 -5.37 -15.23
CA GLY A 25 5.39 -4.40 -16.33
C GLY A 25 5.83 -3.01 -15.87
N ALA A 26 5.40 -1.97 -16.59
CA ALA A 26 5.77 -0.59 -16.32
C ALA A 26 4.64 0.15 -15.62
N LEU A 27 4.93 0.71 -14.44
CA LEU A 27 4.00 1.48 -13.64
C LEU A 27 3.98 2.93 -14.11
N THR A 28 2.78 3.46 -14.39
CA THR A 28 2.60 4.87 -14.81
C THR A 28 1.93 5.70 -13.73
N GLU A 29 1.17 5.07 -12.83
CA GLU A 29 0.46 5.76 -11.77
C GLU A 29 0.20 4.83 -10.58
N THR A 30 0.17 5.41 -9.38
CA THR A 30 -0.28 4.72 -8.16
C THR A 30 -1.23 5.63 -7.42
N VAL A 31 -2.43 5.14 -7.16
CA VAL A 31 -3.48 5.90 -6.49
C VAL A 31 -3.93 5.21 -5.21
N ILE A 32 -4.29 6.01 -4.22
CA ILE A 32 -4.90 5.51 -2.98
C ILE A 32 -6.40 5.38 -3.24
N THR A 33 -6.92 4.15 -3.31
CA THR A 33 -8.34 3.89 -3.55
C THR A 33 -9.16 3.71 -2.27
N GLN A 34 -8.50 3.42 -1.16
CA GLN A 34 -9.09 3.45 0.17
C GLN A 34 -8.08 4.06 1.13
N LYS A 35 -8.48 5.13 1.81
CA LYS A 35 -7.64 5.76 2.83
C LYS A 35 -7.70 4.97 4.14
N PRO A 36 -6.57 4.90 4.89
CA PRO A 36 -6.57 4.37 6.25
C PRO A 36 -7.49 5.20 7.15
N LYS A 37 -7.99 4.57 8.22
CA LYS A 37 -8.80 5.23 9.24
C LYS A 37 -7.97 5.97 10.28
N PHE A 38 -6.80 5.42 10.64
CA PHE A 38 -6.03 5.90 11.77
C PHE A 38 -4.69 6.51 11.38
N GLY A 39 -3.99 5.94 10.39
CA GLY A 39 -2.75 6.47 9.84
C GLY A 39 -2.96 7.34 8.61
N ARG A 40 -1.86 7.54 7.85
CA ARG A 40 -1.84 8.30 6.59
C ARG A 40 -1.23 7.45 5.49
N ALA A 41 -1.97 7.30 4.40
CA ALA A 41 -1.46 6.71 3.16
C ALA A 41 -0.94 7.82 2.24
N GLY A 42 0.17 7.54 1.56
CA GLY A 42 0.71 8.40 0.51
C GLY A 42 1.40 7.58 -0.59
N VAL A 43 1.88 8.29 -1.61
CA VAL A 43 2.62 7.74 -2.74
C VAL A 43 3.78 8.70 -3.04
N GLU A 44 4.99 8.16 -3.17
CA GLU A 44 6.19 8.91 -3.54
C GLU A 44 6.93 8.14 -4.63
N ASN A 45 7.18 8.77 -5.79
CA ASN A 45 7.83 8.12 -6.95
C ASN A 45 7.19 6.76 -7.31
N PHE A 46 5.85 6.72 -7.36
CA PHE A 46 5.01 5.51 -7.54
C PHE A 46 5.11 4.45 -6.43
N LYS A 47 5.92 4.68 -5.39
CA LYS A 47 6.02 3.78 -4.24
C LYS A 47 4.96 4.18 -3.21
N PRO A 48 4.03 3.28 -2.85
CA PRO A 48 3.07 3.56 -1.81
C PRO A 48 3.76 3.48 -0.44
N TYR A 49 3.33 4.35 0.47
CA TYR A 49 3.79 4.34 1.86
C TYR A 49 2.65 4.56 2.83
N TYR A 50 2.76 3.96 4.01
CA TYR A 50 1.86 4.19 5.13
C TYR A 50 2.62 4.80 6.30
N LEU A 51 2.02 5.78 6.96
CA LEU A 51 2.54 6.42 8.16
C LEU A 51 1.55 6.22 9.31
N ALA A 52 1.96 5.45 10.32
CA ALA A 52 1.14 5.18 11.48
C ALA A 52 0.98 6.45 12.33
N LYS A 53 -0.23 6.69 12.84
CA LYS A 53 -0.45 7.81 13.76
C LYS A 53 0.33 7.59 15.07
N PRO A 54 1.07 8.60 15.57
CA PRO A 54 1.73 8.50 16.87
C PRO A 54 0.73 8.16 17.99
N GLY A 55 1.11 7.23 18.87
CA GLY A 55 0.28 6.78 19.99
C GLY A 55 -0.94 5.92 19.63
N TYR A 56 -1.18 5.63 18.34
CA TYR A 56 -2.22 4.69 17.94
C TYR A 56 -1.73 3.24 18.06
N GLN A 57 -2.58 2.35 18.57
CA GLN A 57 -2.36 0.91 18.58
C GLN A 57 -3.63 0.24 18.06
N GLY A 58 -3.47 -0.75 17.18
CA GLY A 58 -4.59 -1.46 16.58
C GLY A 58 -4.41 -1.68 15.09
N THR A 59 -5.48 -2.08 14.42
CA THR A 59 -5.42 -2.46 13.02
C THR A 59 -5.92 -1.36 12.11
N ASP A 60 -5.23 -1.14 11.00
CA ASP A 60 -5.62 -0.19 9.96
C ASP A 60 -5.71 -0.88 8.59
N GLU A 61 -6.65 -0.45 7.78
CA GLU A 61 -6.94 -1.06 6.48
C GLU A 61 -7.03 0.02 5.39
N PHE A 62 -6.35 -0.21 4.28
CA PHE A 62 -6.32 0.72 3.14
C PHE A 62 -6.01 -0.03 1.85
N ALA A 63 -6.12 0.67 0.73
CA ALA A 63 -5.88 0.07 -0.58
C ALA A 63 -5.19 1.04 -1.53
N TYR A 64 -4.32 0.47 -2.36
CA TYR A 64 -3.67 1.15 -3.47
C TYR A 64 -4.07 0.47 -4.78
N THR A 65 -4.21 1.27 -5.83
CA THR A 65 -4.34 0.77 -7.19
C THR A 65 -3.14 1.24 -8.00
N PHE A 66 -2.47 0.26 -8.60
CA PHE A 66 -1.33 0.43 -9.49
C PHE A 66 -1.83 0.37 -10.93
N ILE A 67 -1.50 1.39 -11.72
CA ILE A 67 -1.94 1.55 -13.10
C ILE A 67 -0.71 1.66 -13.99
N GLY A 68 -0.71 0.95 -15.10
CA GLY A 68 0.44 0.92 -15.99
C GLY A 68 0.20 0.09 -17.24
N GLN A 69 1.30 -0.35 -17.86
CA GLN A 69 1.28 -1.36 -18.91
C GLN A 69 1.81 -2.67 -18.36
N GLY A 70 1.06 -3.74 -18.58
CA GLY A 70 1.49 -5.09 -18.27
C GLY A 70 2.66 -5.51 -19.16
N ARG A 71 3.43 -6.52 -18.72
CA ARG A 71 4.59 -7.06 -19.46
C ARG A 71 4.33 -7.50 -20.92
N TYR A 72 3.07 -7.67 -21.31
CA TYR A 72 2.66 -8.06 -22.67
C TYR A 72 2.08 -6.88 -23.49
N GLY A 73 2.25 -5.63 -23.03
CA GLY A 73 1.86 -4.41 -23.77
C GLY A 73 0.41 -3.93 -23.57
N GLY A 74 -0.43 -4.69 -22.88
CA GLY A 74 -1.81 -4.28 -22.53
C GLY A 74 -1.89 -3.40 -21.27
N PRO A 75 -3.00 -2.68 -21.04
CA PRO A 75 -3.20 -1.91 -19.82
C PRO A 75 -3.25 -2.82 -18.59
N MET A 76 -2.60 -2.40 -17.52
CA MET A 76 -2.58 -3.07 -16.22
C MET A 76 -3.27 -2.19 -15.17
N ARG A 77 -4.16 -2.82 -14.39
CA ARG A 77 -4.75 -2.22 -13.18
C ARG A 77 -4.78 -3.27 -12.08
N LEU A 78 -4.00 -3.05 -11.02
CA LEU A 78 -3.89 -3.97 -9.89
C LEU A 78 -4.26 -3.24 -8.60
N THR A 79 -5.27 -3.72 -7.90
CA THR A 79 -5.64 -3.20 -6.59
C THR A 79 -5.11 -4.11 -5.49
N VAL A 80 -4.34 -3.54 -4.58
CA VAL A 80 -3.79 -4.24 -3.42
C VAL A 80 -4.39 -3.64 -2.16
N LYS A 81 -5.13 -4.47 -1.42
CA LYS A 81 -5.59 -4.13 -0.07
C LYS A 81 -4.50 -4.48 0.93
N ARG A 82 -4.31 -3.61 1.91
CA ARG A 82 -3.34 -3.76 2.99
C ARG A 82 -4.06 -3.70 4.32
N LYS A 83 -3.63 -4.59 5.22
CA LYS A 83 -4.03 -4.61 6.62
C LYS A 83 -2.76 -4.55 7.45
N ILE A 84 -2.64 -3.51 8.27
CA ILE A 84 -1.46 -3.24 9.09
C ILE A 84 -1.86 -3.31 10.55
N THR A 85 -1.02 -3.93 11.38
CA THR A 85 -1.14 -3.85 12.84
C THR A 85 -0.14 -2.82 13.35
N VAL A 86 -0.66 -1.75 13.96
CA VAL A 86 0.14 -0.73 14.61
C VAL A 86 0.38 -1.14 16.06
N VAL A 87 1.66 -1.17 16.44
CA VAL A 87 2.13 -1.48 17.79
C VAL A 87 2.86 -0.26 18.38
N PRO A 88 2.97 -0.16 19.72
CA PRO A 88 3.72 0.91 20.37
C PRO A 88 5.19 1.00 19.91
#